data_AF-A0A7J8N009-F1
#
_entry.id   AF-A0A7J8N009-F1
#
_cell.length_a   1.000
_cell.length_b   1.000
_cell.length_c   1.000
_cell.angle_alpha   90.00
_cell.angle_beta   90.00
_cell.angle_gamma   90.00
#
_symmetry.space_group_name_H-M   'P 1'
#
loop_
_entity.id
_entity.type
_entity.pdbx_description
1 polymer ?
#
loop_
_entity_poly.entity_id
_entity_poly.type
_entity_poly.pdbx_seq_one_letter_code
_entity_poly.pdbx_strand_id
1 'polypeptide(L)' 'MMETIRTNIMLLIVKKKEEAKKIKGILCPKIKKKLDVNIKDSLRCVPSHADEDNYQVECGLGSQHMVDLVENSCSCRN' A
#
# COMPACT_ATOMS: atom_id res chain seq x y z
N MET A 1 -38.51 -10.59 7.16
CA MET A 1 -37.15 -11.17 6.93
C MET A 1 -36.41 -10.42 5.82
N MET A 2 -36.95 -10.34 4.60
CA MET A 2 -36.31 -9.63 3.48
C MET A 2 -36.17 -8.12 3.71
N GLU A 3 -37.18 -7.47 4.31
CA GLU A 3 -37.10 -6.04 4.64
C GLU A 3 -36.03 -5.74 5.68
N THR A 4 -35.88 -6.60 6.70
CA THR A 4 -34.81 -6.48 7.70
C THR A 4 -33.43 -6.56 7.05
N ILE A 5 -33.24 -7.49 6.12
CA ILE A 5 -32.00 -7.63 5.34
C ILE A 5 -31.75 -6.36 4.50
N ARG A 6 -32.77 -5.87 3.79
CA ARG A 6 -32.69 -4.64 2.99
C ARG A 6 -32.28 -3.44 3.84
N THR A 7 -32.90 -3.26 5.00
CA THR A 7 -32.59 -2.16 5.94
C THR A 7 -31.17 -2.27 6.48
N ASN A 8 -30.71 -3.47 6.83
CA ASN A 8 -29.34 -3.68 7.28
C ASN A 8 -28.31 -3.35 6.21
N ILE A 9 -28.57 -3.73 4.96
CA ILE A 9 -27.70 -3.39 3.82
C ILE A 9 -27.67 -1.86 3.61
N MET A 10 -28.83 -1.18 3.63
CA MET A 10 -28.89 0.27 3.51
C MET A 10 -28.10 0.99 4.61
N LEU A 11 -28.26 0.56 5.88
CA LEU A 11 -27.52 1.11 7.01
C LEU A 11 -26.01 0.94 6.84
N LEU A 12 -25.55 -0.23 6.37
CA LEU A 12 -24.14 -0.47 6.09
C LEU A 12 -23.60 0.44 4.98
N ILE A 13 -24.35 0.63 3.90
CA ILE A 13 -23.95 1.52 2.79
C ILE A 13 -23.81 2.97 3.28
N VAL A 14 -24.81 3.48 4.04
CA VAL A 14 -24.77 4.84 4.59
C VAL A 14 -23.57 5.01 5.53
N LYS A 15 -23.34 4.06 6.43
CA LYS A 15 -22.20 4.09 7.34
C LYS A 15 -20.87 4.10 6.59
N LYS A 16 -20.73 3.25 5.56
CA LYS A 16 -19.52 3.19 4.72
C LYS A 16 -19.31 4.47 3.92
N LYS A 17 -20.38 5.09 3.42
CA LYS A 17 -20.32 6.39 2.72
C LYS A 17 -19.83 7.51 3.64
N GLU A 18 -20.34 7.58 4.87
CA GLU A 18 -19.88 8.58 5.86
C GLU A 18 -18.44 8.34 6.31
N GLU A 19 -18.02 7.08 6.48
CA GLU A 19 -16.62 6.73 6.68
C GLU A 19 -15.75 7.18 5.49
N ALA A 20 -16.22 6.97 4.26
CA ALA A 20 -15.50 7.32 3.05
C ALA A 20 -15.31 8.84 2.89
N LYS A 21 -16.33 9.64 3.21
CA LYS A 21 -16.24 11.11 3.21
C LYS A 21 -15.15 11.66 4.13
N LYS A 22 -14.82 10.94 5.22
CA LYS A 22 -13.78 11.35 6.18
C LYS A 22 -12.36 11.03 5.69
N ILE A 23 -12.23 10.21 4.65
CA ILE A 23 -10.95 9.86 4.06
C ILE A 23 -10.39 11.10 3.36
N LYS A 24 -9.28 11.62 3.89
CA LYS A 24 -8.51 12.66 3.21
C LYS A 24 -7.49 11.98 2.30
N GLY A 25 -7.71 12.08 0.99
CA GLY A 25 -6.84 11.53 -0.05
C GLY A 25 -7.46 10.39 -0.84
N ILE A 26 -6.68 9.80 -1.74
CA ILE A 26 -7.14 8.81 -2.73
C ILE A 26 -7.23 7.39 -2.12
N LEU A 27 -6.49 7.13 -1.03
CA LEU A 27 -6.36 5.79 -0.46
C LEU A 27 -7.31 5.57 0.72
N CYS A 28 -8.00 4.42 0.70
CA CYS A 28 -8.80 3.94 1.83
C CYS A 28 -7.95 3.76 3.10
N PRO A 29 -8.52 3.95 4.31
CA PRO A 29 -7.76 3.93 5.58
C PRO A 29 -6.98 2.64 5.80
N LYS A 30 -7.54 1.49 5.40
CA LYS A 30 -6.86 0.19 5.52
C LYS A 30 -5.62 0.10 4.63
N ILE A 31 -5.73 0.57 3.39
CA ILE A 31 -4.62 0.57 2.42
C ILE A 31 -3.57 1.59 2.88
N LYS A 32 -4.01 2.80 3.24
CA LYS A 32 -3.15 3.86 3.77
C LYS A 32 -2.36 3.38 4.98
N LYS A 33 -3.01 2.74 5.96
CA LYS A 33 -2.34 2.17 7.14
C LYS A 33 -1.26 1.15 6.77
N LYS A 34 -1.50 0.30 5.76
CA LYS A 34 -0.52 -0.69 5.31
C LYS A 34 0.65 -0.02 4.57
N LEU A 35 0.36 0.99 3.76
CA LEU A 35 1.38 1.80 3.09
C LEU A 35 2.26 2.55 4.10
N ASP A 36 1.66 3.17 5.12
CA ASP A 36 2.39 3.91 6.17
C ASP A 36 3.34 2.99 6.96
N VAL A 37 2.98 1.72 7.18
CA VAL A 37 3.87 0.72 7.77
C VAL A 37 5.04 0.41 6.85
N ASN A 38 4.77 0.16 5.56
CA ASN A 38 5.84 -0.13 4.59
C ASN A 38 6.81 1.04 4.41
N ILE A 39 6.34 2.30 4.43
CA ILE A 39 7.19 3.49 4.38
C ILE A 39 8.10 3.58 5.60
N LYS A 40 7.62 3.19 6.79
CA LYS A 40 8.46 3.14 7.99
C LYS A 40 9.47 2.02 7.92
N ASP A 41 9.06 0.86 7.43
CA ASP A 41 9.95 -0.30 7.29
C ASP A 41 11.01 -0.08 6.21
N SER A 42 10.71 0.69 5.15
CA SER A 42 11.68 1.03 4.10
C SER A 42 12.83 1.89 4.59
N LEU A 43 12.73 2.52 5.76
CA LEU A 43 13.86 3.22 6.40
C LEU A 43 15.03 2.29 6.76
N ARG A 44 14.77 0.97 6.82
CA ARG A 44 15.81 -0.05 7.04
C ARG A 44 16.48 -0.49 5.75
N CYS A 45 15.96 -0.04 4.61
CA CYS A 45 16.46 -0.43 3.31
C CYS A 45 17.49 0.58 2.81
N VAL A 46 18.58 0.07 2.25
CA VAL A 46 19.64 0.90 1.68
C VAL A 46 19.64 0.74 0.16
N PRO A 47 19.36 1.81 -0.59
CA PRO A 47 19.48 1.79 -2.04
C PRO A 47 20.93 2.03 -2.47
N SER A 48 21.40 1.20 -3.40
CA SER A 48 22.68 1.31 -4.08
C SER A 48 22.42 1.47 -5.57
N HIS A 49 23.10 2.43 -6.20
CA HIS A 49 23.03 2.63 -7.65
C HIS A 49 23.63 1.40 -8.36
N ALA A 50 22.91 0.84 -9.33
CA ALA A 50 23.35 -0.31 -10.11
C ALA A 50 23.66 0.10 -11.56
N ASP A 51 22.64 0.53 -12.29
CA ASP A 51 22.72 1.09 -13.65
C ASP A 51 21.90 2.40 -13.70
N GLU A 52 21.88 3.08 -14.85
CA GLU A 52 21.22 4.39 -15.11
C GLU A 52 20.12 4.76 -14.10
N ASP A 53 18.92 4.18 -14.26
CA ASP A 53 17.76 4.38 -13.39
C ASP A 53 17.40 3.14 -12.56
N ASN A 54 18.35 2.20 -12.44
CA ASN A 54 18.18 0.95 -11.70
C ASN A 54 18.90 1.00 -10.35
N TYR A 55 18.16 0.65 -9.30
CA TYR A 55 18.64 0.64 -7.94
C TYR A 55 18.53 -0.74 -7.32
N GLN A 56 19.62 -1.19 -6.74
CA GLN A 56 19.63 -2.35 -5.87
C GLN A 56 19.26 -1.90 -4.45
N VAL A 57 18.17 -2.44 -3.92
CA VAL A 57 17.68 -2.11 -2.58
C VAL A 57 17.88 -3.31 -1.67
N GLU A 58 18.69 -3.15 -0.64
CA GLU A 58 18.91 -4.18 0.38
C GLU A 58 18.14 -3.84 1.65
N CYS A 59 17.30 -4.75 2.12
CA CYS A 59 16.50 -4.58 3.33
C CYS A 59 16.88 -5.65 4.37
N GLY A 60 17.85 -5.35 5.24
CA GLY A 60 18.34 -6.32 6.24
C GLY A 60 19.11 -7.49 5.64
N LEU A 61 19.31 -8.56 6.42
CA LEU A 61 20.22 -9.66 6.06
C LEU A 61 19.62 -10.53 4.92
N GLY A 62 20.03 -10.23 3.68
CA GLY A 62 19.83 -11.11 2.52
C GLY A 62 18.57 -10.86 1.70
N SER A 63 17.74 -9.87 2.04
CA SER A 63 16.65 -9.47 1.14
C SER A 63 17.12 -8.36 0.20
N GLN A 64 17.27 -8.72 -1.07
CA GLN A 64 17.77 -7.83 -2.11
C GLN A 64 16.73 -7.72 -3.23
N HIS A 65 16.42 -6.48 -3.58
CA HIS A 65 15.45 -6.14 -4.61
C HIS A 65 16.12 -5.28 -5.66
N MET A 66 15.69 -5.42 -6.91
CA MET A 66 16.04 -4.51 -8.00
C MET A 66 14.83 -3.62 -8.28
N VAL A 67 15.02 -2.32 -8.32
CA VAL A 67 13.99 -1.31 -8.56
C VAL A 67 14.36 -0.54 -9.81
N ASP A 68 13.45 -0.53 -10.78
CA ASP A 68 13.55 0.25 -12.00
C ASP A 68 12.64 1.47 -11.88
N LEU A 69 13.21 2.67 -11.92
CA LEU A 69 12.46 3.91 -11.78
C LEU A 69 11.74 4.34 -13.07
N VAL A 70 12.21 3.89 -14.25
CA VAL A 70 11.59 4.21 -15.55
C VAL A 70 10.33 3.38 -15.73
N GLU A 71 10.43 2.07 -15.52
CA GLU A 71 9.31 1.14 -15.62
C GLU A 71 8.42 1.16 -14.36
N ASN A 72 8.85 1.87 -13.30
CA ASN A 72 8.21 1.92 -11.99
C ASN A 72 7.91 0.50 -11.46
N SER A 73 8.89 -0.38 -11.59
CA SER A 73 8.77 -1.80 -11.30
C SER A 73 9.81 -2.26 -10.28
N CYS A 74 9.56 -3.39 -9.63
CA CYS A 74 10.54 -4.01 -8.75
C CYS A 74 10.53 -5.54 -8.87
N SER A 75 11.69 -6.15 -8.64
CA SER A 75 11.85 -7.60 -8.63
C SER A 75 12.67 -8.04 -7.42
N CYS A 76 12.36 -9.22 -6.89
CA CYS A 76 13.19 -9.88 -5.88
C CYS A 76 14.33 -10.60 -6.59
N ARG A 77 15.56 -10.47 -6.09
CA ARG A 77 16.61 -11.43 -6.43
C ARG A 77 16.39 -12.68 -5.58
N ASN A 78 16.17 -13.82 -6.24
CA ASN A 78 16.20 -15.14 -5.61
C ASN A 78 17.64 -15.58 -5.32
#